data_AF-A0A6P0RAJ2-F1
#
_entry.id   AF-A0A6P0RAJ2-F1
#
_cell.length_a   1.000
_cell.length_b   1.000
_cell.length_c   1.000
_cell.angle_alpha   90.00
_cell.angle_beta   90.00
_cell.angle_gamma   90.00
#
_symmetry.space_group_name_H-M   'P 1'
#
loop_
_entity.id
_entity.type
_entity.pdbx_description
1 polymer ?
#
loop_
_entity_poly.entity_id
_entity_poly.type
_entity_poly.pdbx_seq_one_letter_code
_entity_poly.pdbx_strand_id
1 'polypeptide(L)'
;MDKDKAIFAPRGIARLESFRGRLRIRFPKNLFDGQARTVALNLPDLPKYRAIAEAKVEAINSDIALDRFDFTLGRYRPQSRQQAGLETKDVPPDLSLLELWDNYYEYGLLRWKESTKMYLQTSVRRWLEKAEASQIRCIEKALELRKFLLTSTSESMAKRVLTYVNAAYKLGLKQKLLDKENPYDGMANELKHNYQKSAMPLAFTPVEKLTILDNFANHKGNWNGRGLTGKGY
;
A
#
# COMPACT_ATOMS: atom_id res chain seq x y z
N MET A 1 -18.15 32.47 -45.34
CA MET A 1 -18.59 32.15 -43.95
C MET A 1 -19.00 30.69 -43.97
N ASP A 2 -18.08 29.84 -43.54
CA ASP A 2 -18.16 28.41 -43.77
C ASP A 2 -19.20 27.73 -42.89
N LYS A 3 -19.87 26.78 -43.52
CA LYS A 3 -21.04 26.05 -43.05
C LYS A 3 -20.71 25.19 -41.84
N ASP A 4 -21.65 25.14 -40.90
CA ASP A 4 -21.80 24.07 -39.92
C ASP A 4 -21.66 22.70 -40.61
N LYS A 5 -20.46 22.10 -40.51
CA LYS A 5 -20.26 20.69 -40.82
C LYS A 5 -20.88 19.89 -39.68
N ALA A 6 -22.19 19.67 -39.78
CA ALA A 6 -22.82 18.52 -39.16
C ALA A 6 -22.19 17.27 -39.77
N ILE A 7 -21.16 16.75 -39.10
CA ILE A 7 -20.50 15.51 -39.49
C ILE A 7 -21.53 14.39 -39.36
N PHE A 8 -21.91 13.85 -40.51
CA PHE A 8 -22.79 12.71 -40.69
C PHE A 8 -22.34 11.59 -39.73
N ALA A 9 -23.18 11.31 -38.74
CA ALA A 9 -22.87 10.42 -37.65
C ALA A 9 -23.00 8.96 -38.12
N PRO A 10 -21.90 8.16 -38.22
CA PRO A 10 -22.03 6.72 -38.44
C PRO A 10 -22.85 6.12 -37.29
N ARG A 11 -24.02 5.59 -37.64
CA ARG A 11 -24.99 4.99 -36.72
C ARG A 11 -24.46 3.59 -36.36
N GLY A 12 -23.73 3.47 -35.26
CA GLY A 12 -23.25 2.16 -34.79
C GLY A 12 -21.93 2.15 -34.02
N ILE A 13 -21.25 3.28 -33.84
CA ILE A 13 -19.98 3.34 -33.11
C ILE A 13 -20.08 4.04 -31.76
N ALA A 14 -19.30 3.59 -30.79
CA ALA A 14 -19.07 4.27 -29.52
C ALA A 14 -18.25 5.56 -29.75
N ARG A 15 -18.51 6.59 -28.93
CA ARG A 15 -17.88 7.91 -29.06
C ARG A 15 -17.40 8.45 -27.74
N LEU A 16 -16.32 9.23 -27.80
CA LEU A 16 -15.88 10.04 -26.67
C LEU A 16 -16.74 11.30 -26.55
N GLU A 17 -17.18 11.60 -25.33
CA GLU A 17 -17.98 12.78 -25.01
C GLU A 17 -17.41 13.44 -23.75
N SER A 18 -17.34 14.77 -23.75
CA SER A 18 -17.04 15.55 -22.56
C SER A 18 -18.33 15.93 -21.85
N PHE A 19 -18.42 15.65 -20.55
CA PHE A 19 -19.57 15.95 -19.73
C PHE A 19 -19.14 16.47 -18.37
N ARG A 20 -19.49 17.72 -18.06
CA ARG A 20 -19.12 18.40 -16.80
C ARG A 20 -17.60 18.34 -16.53
N GLY A 21 -16.79 18.58 -17.56
CA GLY A 21 -15.32 18.58 -17.48
C GLY A 21 -14.68 17.19 -17.34
N ARG A 22 -15.45 16.10 -17.53
CA ARG A 22 -14.98 14.72 -17.46
C ARG A 22 -15.27 13.96 -18.74
N LEU A 23 -14.39 13.04 -19.09
CA LEU A 23 -14.51 12.18 -20.25
C LEU A 23 -15.42 10.98 -19.96
N ARG A 24 -16.38 10.73 -20.86
CA ARG A 24 -17.26 9.56 -20.87
C ARG A 24 -17.36 8.98 -22.28
N ILE A 25 -17.64 7.69 -22.37
CA ILE A 25 -17.92 6.99 -23.61
C ILE A 25 -19.44 6.87 -23.75
N ARG A 26 -19.98 7.30 -24.89
CA ARG A 26 -21.39 7.17 -25.24
C ARG A 26 -21.57 6.11 -26.30
N PHE A 27 -22.44 5.14 -26.01
CA PHE A 27 -22.74 4.03 -26.91
C PHE A 27 -23.89 4.36 -27.84
N PRO A 28 -23.93 3.76 -29.03
CA PRO A 28 -25.03 3.96 -29.98
C PRO A 28 -26.29 3.24 -29.46
N LYS A 29 -27.46 3.85 -29.63
CA LYS A 29 -28.73 3.36 -29.04
C LYS A 29 -29.15 1.98 -29.56
N ASN A 30 -28.80 1.66 -30.79
CA ASN A 30 -29.10 0.36 -31.40
C ASN A 30 -28.36 -0.80 -30.72
N LEU A 31 -27.27 -0.54 -29.99
CA LEU A 31 -26.53 -1.56 -29.26
C LEU A 31 -27.23 -1.99 -27.95
N PHE A 32 -28.25 -1.26 -27.51
CA PHE A 32 -28.94 -1.47 -26.23
C PHE A 32 -30.46 -1.29 -26.37
N ASP A 33 -31.08 -1.90 -27.39
CA ASP A 33 -32.54 -1.89 -27.62
C ASP A 33 -33.17 -0.47 -27.57
N GLY A 34 -32.47 0.52 -28.13
CA GLY A 34 -32.92 1.91 -28.16
C GLY A 34 -32.53 2.74 -26.93
N GLN A 35 -31.98 2.12 -25.88
CA GLN A 35 -31.55 2.81 -24.66
C GLN A 35 -30.20 3.50 -24.85
N ALA A 36 -30.07 4.74 -24.36
CA ALA A 36 -28.80 5.44 -24.35
C ALA A 36 -27.96 4.98 -23.15
N ARG A 37 -26.86 4.26 -23.40
CA ARG A 37 -25.88 3.87 -22.38
C ARG A 37 -24.61 4.71 -22.47
N THR A 38 -24.05 5.03 -21.31
CA THR A 38 -22.76 5.74 -21.21
C THR A 38 -21.87 5.09 -20.15
N VAL A 39 -20.56 5.17 -20.33
CA VAL A 39 -19.54 4.74 -19.35
C VAL A 39 -18.64 5.92 -19.03
N ALA A 40 -18.65 6.35 -17.78
CA ALA A 40 -17.71 7.37 -17.31
C ALA A 40 -16.29 6.79 -17.20
N LEU A 41 -15.29 7.51 -17.69
CA LEU A 41 -13.88 7.10 -17.62
C LEU A 41 -13.19 7.60 -16.35
N ASN A 42 -13.82 8.51 -15.60
CA ASN A 42 -13.24 9.20 -14.45
C ASN A 42 -11.94 9.97 -14.77
N LEU A 43 -11.75 10.34 -16.04
CA LEU A 43 -10.64 11.17 -16.49
C LEU A 43 -11.12 12.61 -16.71
N PRO A 44 -10.34 13.64 -16.31
CA PRO A 44 -10.64 15.02 -16.68
C PRO A 44 -10.40 15.22 -18.18
N ASP A 45 -11.15 16.13 -18.80
CA ASP A 45 -10.99 16.47 -20.23
C ASP A 45 -9.77 17.38 -20.43
N LEU A 46 -8.58 16.77 -20.37
CA LEU A 46 -7.28 17.40 -20.68
C LEU A 46 -6.63 16.66 -21.86
N PRO A 47 -5.79 17.32 -22.68
CA PRO A 47 -5.19 16.72 -23.88
C PRO A 47 -4.51 15.37 -23.64
N LYS A 48 -3.76 15.24 -22.53
CA LYS A 48 -3.08 14.01 -22.12
C LYS A 48 -4.04 12.83 -21.90
N TYR A 49 -5.19 13.09 -21.28
CA TYR A 49 -6.17 12.04 -20.96
C TYR A 49 -7.14 11.75 -22.12
N ARG A 50 -7.25 12.68 -23.06
CA ARG A 50 -8.06 12.52 -24.26
C ARG A 50 -7.51 11.44 -25.18
N ALA A 51 -6.20 11.42 -25.42
CA ALA A 51 -5.54 10.37 -26.21
C ALA A 51 -5.77 8.95 -25.65
N ILE A 52 -5.70 8.80 -24.32
CA ILE A 52 -5.98 7.53 -23.63
C ILE A 52 -7.45 7.13 -23.80
N ALA A 53 -8.35 8.10 -23.68
CA ALA A 53 -9.78 7.86 -23.84
C ALA A 53 -10.17 7.51 -25.30
N GLU A 54 -9.50 8.12 -26.28
CA GLU A 54 -9.65 7.82 -27.71
C GLU A 54 -9.20 6.39 -28.02
N ALA A 55 -8.03 5.98 -27.56
CA ALA A 55 -7.55 4.59 -27.70
C ALA A 55 -8.54 3.58 -27.10
N LYS A 56 -9.19 3.93 -25.99
CA LYS A 56 -10.20 3.07 -25.36
C LYS A 56 -11.50 2.99 -26.18
N VAL A 57 -11.92 4.09 -26.80
CA VAL A 57 -13.06 4.12 -27.72
C VAL A 57 -12.76 3.27 -28.96
N GLU A 58 -11.54 3.34 -29.48
CA GLU A 58 -11.12 2.52 -30.62
C GLU A 58 -11.19 1.03 -30.30
N ALA A 59 -10.62 0.60 -29.16
CA ALA A 59 -10.70 -0.79 -28.71
C ALA A 59 -12.15 -1.29 -28.56
N ILE A 60 -13.05 -0.44 -28.04
CA ILE A 60 -14.49 -0.75 -27.94
C ILE A 60 -15.11 -0.91 -29.32
N ASN A 61 -14.79 -0.02 -30.26
CA ASN A 61 -15.32 -0.10 -31.62
C ASN A 61 -14.80 -1.35 -32.35
N SER A 62 -13.56 -1.78 -32.09
CA SER A 62 -13.05 -3.07 -32.58
C SER A 62 -13.83 -4.25 -31.99
N ASP A 63 -14.12 -4.24 -30.68
CA ASP A 63 -14.92 -5.29 -30.06
C ASP A 63 -16.36 -5.35 -30.63
N ILE A 64 -16.97 -4.19 -30.94
CA ILE A 64 -18.28 -4.12 -31.61
C ILE A 64 -18.20 -4.71 -33.03
N ALA A 65 -17.17 -4.37 -33.80
CA ALA A 65 -17.02 -4.83 -35.17
C ALA A 65 -16.70 -6.33 -35.28
N LEU A 66 -16.08 -6.92 -34.25
CA LEU A 66 -15.68 -8.32 -34.21
C LEU A 66 -16.68 -9.22 -33.46
N ASP A 67 -17.87 -8.71 -33.12
CA ASP A 67 -18.89 -9.41 -32.31
C ASP A 67 -18.37 -9.94 -30.96
N ARG A 68 -17.40 -9.23 -30.36
CA ARG A 68 -16.79 -9.52 -29.04
C ARG A 68 -17.19 -8.51 -27.97
N PHE A 69 -18.20 -7.69 -28.27
CA PHE A 69 -18.61 -6.62 -27.39
C PHE A 69 -19.24 -7.14 -26.10
N ASP A 70 -18.71 -6.69 -24.97
CA ASP A 70 -19.29 -6.97 -23.66
C ASP A 70 -20.48 -6.03 -23.38
N PHE A 71 -21.69 -6.54 -23.63
CA PHE A 71 -22.95 -5.83 -23.35
C PHE A 71 -23.17 -5.50 -21.87
N THR A 72 -22.49 -6.16 -20.93
CA THR A 72 -22.56 -5.81 -19.50
C THR A 72 -21.83 -4.50 -19.19
N LEU A 73 -21.01 -4.02 -20.14
CA LEU A 73 -20.07 -2.90 -20.00
C LEU A 73 -19.02 -3.13 -18.91
N GLY A 74 -18.96 -4.32 -18.31
CA GLY A 74 -18.04 -4.68 -17.25
C GLY A 74 -16.61 -4.45 -17.71
N ARG A 75 -16.22 -5.06 -18.82
CA ARG A 75 -14.87 -5.00 -19.42
C ARG A 75 -14.38 -3.58 -19.72
N TYR A 76 -15.30 -2.64 -19.97
CA TYR A 76 -14.96 -1.27 -20.38
C TYR A 76 -14.97 -0.27 -19.22
N ARG A 77 -15.51 -0.62 -18.06
CA ARG A 77 -15.47 0.24 -16.87
C ARG A 77 -14.06 0.29 -16.26
N PRO A 78 -13.64 1.42 -15.68
CA PRO A 78 -12.44 1.45 -14.86
C PRO A 78 -12.53 0.39 -13.75
N GLN A 79 -11.47 -0.40 -13.56
CA GLN A 79 -11.42 -1.51 -12.58
C GLN A 79 -11.78 -1.09 -11.15
N SER A 80 -11.67 0.19 -10.80
CA SER A 80 -12.16 0.74 -9.53
C SER A 80 -13.68 0.68 -9.34
N ARG A 81 -14.46 0.36 -10.39
CA ARG A 81 -15.94 0.29 -10.36
C ARG A 81 -16.52 -1.07 -10.74
N GLN A 82 -15.67 -2.08 -10.98
CA GLN A 82 -16.12 -3.44 -11.28
C GLN A 82 -16.50 -4.23 -10.01
N GLN A 83 -16.37 -3.66 -8.81
CA GLN A 83 -16.66 -4.33 -7.54
C GLN A 83 -18.03 -3.96 -6.93
N ALA A 84 -19.00 -3.51 -7.72
CA ALA A 84 -20.33 -3.16 -7.21
C ALA A 84 -21.44 -3.79 -8.05
N GLY A 85 -21.78 -5.03 -7.74
CA GLY A 85 -23.08 -5.63 -8.09
C GLY A 85 -23.05 -7.12 -8.38
N LEU A 86 -23.47 -7.92 -7.37
CA LEU A 86 -24.05 -9.28 -7.43
C LEU A 86 -23.08 -10.38 -7.97
N GLU A 87 -22.79 -11.50 -7.32
CA GLU A 87 -23.34 -12.29 -6.21
C GLU A 87 -22.20 -13.19 -5.69
N THR A 88 -22.31 -13.58 -4.41
CA THR A 88 -21.59 -14.64 -3.69
C THR A 88 -20.51 -15.42 -4.48
N LYS A 89 -19.26 -14.98 -4.34
CA LYS A 89 -18.11 -15.89 -4.27
C LYS A 89 -17.34 -15.58 -3.00
N ASP A 90 -17.27 -16.63 -2.20
CA ASP A 90 -16.45 -16.91 -1.03
C ASP A 90 -15.20 -16.04 -0.86
N VAL A 91 -15.02 -15.61 0.38
CA VAL A 91 -13.79 -15.09 0.99
C VAL A 91 -13.35 -13.72 0.40
N PRO A 92 -13.38 -12.63 1.20
CA PRO A 92 -12.61 -11.43 0.86
C PRO A 92 -11.18 -11.88 0.54
N PRO A 93 -10.45 -11.30 -0.45
CA PRO A 93 -9.04 -11.63 -0.60
C PRO A 93 -8.41 -11.51 0.80
N ASP A 94 -7.95 -12.65 1.31
CA ASP A 94 -7.61 -12.85 2.72
C ASP A 94 -6.42 -11.94 3.02
N LEU A 95 -6.72 -10.67 3.33
CA LEU A 95 -5.74 -9.60 3.39
C LEU A 95 -4.71 -10.01 4.41
N SER A 96 -3.49 -10.21 3.94
CA SER A 96 -2.44 -10.72 4.81
C SER A 96 -1.95 -9.61 5.75
N LEU A 97 -1.34 -10.02 6.86
CA LEU A 97 -0.63 -9.09 7.74
C LEU A 97 0.45 -8.29 6.99
N LEU A 98 1.11 -8.91 6.00
CA LEU A 98 2.14 -8.25 5.21
C LEU A 98 1.54 -7.24 4.23
N GLU A 99 0.41 -7.57 3.58
CA GLU A 99 -0.31 -6.66 2.69
C GLU A 99 -0.90 -5.46 3.45
N LEU A 100 -1.45 -5.69 4.65
CA LEU A 100 -1.92 -4.61 5.52
C LEU A 100 -0.77 -3.68 5.92
N TRP A 101 0.40 -4.25 6.23
CA TRP A 101 1.60 -3.50 6.55
C TRP A 101 2.13 -2.70 5.37
N ASP A 102 2.23 -3.30 4.19
CA ASP A 102 2.76 -2.64 2.99
C ASP A 102 1.86 -1.46 2.61
N ASN A 103 0.53 -1.59 2.70
CA ASN A 103 -0.41 -0.47 2.52
C ASN A 103 -0.16 0.69 3.51
N TYR A 104 0.07 0.37 4.78
CA TYR A 104 0.40 1.37 5.80
C TYR A 104 1.77 2.02 5.57
N TYR A 105 2.75 1.23 5.12
CA TYR A 105 4.09 1.69 4.85
C TYR A 105 4.12 2.67 3.66
N GLU A 106 3.45 2.33 2.56
CA GLU A 106 3.26 3.19 1.39
C GLU A 106 2.59 4.51 1.77
N TYR A 107 1.54 4.47 2.60
CA TYR A 107 0.90 5.67 3.11
C TYR A 107 1.85 6.58 3.92
N GLY A 108 2.85 6.00 4.59
CA GLY A 108 3.84 6.72 5.38
C GLY A 108 5.06 7.26 4.60
N LEU A 109 5.33 6.75 3.38
CA LEU A 109 6.57 7.01 2.64
C LEU A 109 6.85 8.50 2.40
N LEU A 110 5.81 9.28 2.08
CA LEU A 110 5.96 10.72 1.81
C LEU A 110 6.23 11.53 3.08
N ARG A 111 5.93 10.99 4.26
CA ARG A 111 5.98 11.71 5.54
C ARG A 111 7.21 11.35 6.38
N TRP A 112 7.74 10.14 6.22
CA TRP A 112 8.84 9.66 7.07
C TRP A 112 10.22 9.98 6.51
N LYS A 113 11.16 10.21 7.43
CA LYS A 113 12.59 10.33 7.11
C LYS A 113 13.14 8.98 6.62
N GLU A 114 14.18 9.03 5.80
CA GLU A 114 14.79 7.83 5.20
C GLU A 114 15.26 6.82 6.25
N SER A 115 15.86 7.29 7.35
CA SER A 115 16.25 6.43 8.47
C SER A 115 15.08 5.70 9.12
N THR A 116 13.90 6.34 9.18
CA THR A 116 12.68 5.74 9.72
C THR A 116 12.14 4.66 8.77
N LYS A 117 12.15 4.91 7.47
CA LYS A 117 11.76 3.93 6.44
C LYS A 117 12.58 2.64 6.55
N MET A 118 13.91 2.79 6.50
CA MET A 118 14.86 1.67 6.62
C MET A 118 14.68 0.90 7.93
N TYR A 119 14.50 1.64 9.03
CA TYR A 119 14.25 1.03 10.32
C TYR A 119 12.94 0.23 10.36
N LEU A 120 11.85 0.75 9.81
CA LEU A 120 10.56 0.04 9.80
C LEU A 120 10.57 -1.20 8.91
N GLN A 121 11.27 -1.17 7.77
CA GLN A 121 11.47 -2.38 6.98
C GLN A 121 12.26 -3.45 7.74
N THR A 122 13.40 -3.06 8.32
CA THR A 122 14.30 -4.01 8.99
C THR A 122 13.77 -4.52 10.34
N SER A 123 12.93 -3.73 11.02
CA SER A 123 12.42 -4.04 12.36
C SER A 123 10.95 -4.44 12.43
N VAL A 124 10.09 -4.09 11.48
CA VAL A 124 8.67 -4.47 11.49
C VAL A 124 8.38 -5.45 10.37
N ARG A 125 8.61 -5.05 9.11
CA ARG A 125 8.34 -5.89 7.92
C ARG A 125 9.00 -7.26 8.02
N ARG A 126 10.29 -7.29 8.38
CA ARG A 126 11.06 -8.52 8.58
C ARG A 126 10.40 -9.52 9.54
N TRP A 127 9.75 -9.05 10.61
CA TRP A 127 9.09 -9.94 11.57
C TRP A 127 7.73 -10.41 11.08
N LEU A 128 7.04 -9.60 10.27
CA LEU A 128 5.80 -10.00 9.60
C LEU A 128 6.07 -11.06 8.53
N GLU A 129 7.14 -10.92 7.74
CA GLU A 129 7.59 -11.95 6.79
C GLU A 129 7.88 -13.29 7.49
N LYS A 130 8.55 -13.25 8.64
CA LYS A 130 8.81 -14.46 9.44
C LYS A 130 7.53 -15.04 10.03
N ALA A 131 6.57 -14.20 10.43
CA ALA A 131 5.28 -14.65 10.92
C ALA A 131 4.48 -15.34 9.80
N GLU A 132 4.47 -14.78 8.59
CA GLU A 132 3.84 -15.37 7.41
C GLU A 132 4.49 -16.70 7.02
N ALA A 133 5.83 -16.77 7.04
CA ALA A 133 6.56 -18.03 6.87
C ALA A 133 6.20 -19.09 7.93
N SER A 134 5.81 -18.65 9.14
CA SER A 134 5.32 -19.48 10.24
C SER A 134 3.80 -19.72 10.19
N GLN A 135 3.14 -19.48 9.05
CA GLN A 135 1.70 -19.67 8.83
C GLN A 135 0.78 -18.73 9.64
N ILE A 136 1.31 -17.60 10.10
CA ILE A 136 0.55 -16.51 10.73
C ILE A 136 0.33 -15.42 9.69
N ARG A 137 -0.55 -15.70 8.73
CA ARG A 137 -0.84 -14.82 7.60
C ARG A 137 -2.07 -13.92 7.84
N CYS A 138 -3.11 -14.49 8.43
CA CYS A 138 -4.40 -13.83 8.62
C CYS A 138 -4.32 -12.72 9.67
N ILE A 139 -4.90 -11.56 9.35
CA ILE A 139 -4.98 -10.38 10.22
C ILE A 139 -5.73 -10.63 11.54
N GLU A 140 -6.61 -11.63 11.59
CA GLU A 140 -7.43 -11.95 12.78
C GLU A 140 -6.67 -12.78 13.82
N LYS A 141 -5.52 -13.38 13.45
CA LYS A 141 -4.69 -14.22 14.31
C LYS A 141 -3.82 -13.42 15.28
N ALA A 142 -4.38 -12.39 15.91
CA ALA A 142 -3.63 -11.45 16.74
C ALA A 142 -2.96 -12.11 17.96
N LEU A 143 -3.64 -13.08 18.59
CA LEU A 143 -3.08 -13.84 19.71
C LEU A 143 -1.91 -14.75 19.28
N GLU A 144 -2.01 -15.39 18.11
CA GLU A 144 -0.93 -16.22 17.56
C GLU A 144 0.29 -15.35 17.22
N LEU A 145 0.06 -14.19 16.56
CA LEU A 145 1.14 -13.24 16.25
C LEU A 145 1.84 -12.76 17.52
N ARG A 146 1.07 -12.38 18.55
CA ARG A 146 1.63 -11.94 19.84
C ARG A 146 2.49 -13.03 20.47
N LYS A 147 1.99 -14.26 20.54
CA LYS A 147 2.75 -15.40 21.10
C LYS A 147 4.04 -15.62 20.32
N PHE A 148 3.96 -15.69 18.99
CA PHE A 148 5.11 -15.83 18.11
C PHE A 148 6.17 -14.76 18.37
N LEU A 149 5.78 -13.49 18.40
CA LEU A 149 6.71 -12.38 18.64
C LEU A 149 7.39 -12.49 20.02
N LEU A 150 6.66 -12.86 21.07
CA LEU A 150 7.23 -13.02 22.40
C LEU A 150 8.17 -14.24 22.50
N THR A 151 7.93 -15.30 21.73
CA THR A 151 8.82 -16.47 21.70
C THR A 151 10.04 -16.27 20.80
N SER A 152 9.92 -15.46 19.75
CA SER A 152 10.96 -15.34 18.72
C SER A 152 11.82 -14.08 18.84
N THR A 153 11.38 -13.08 19.61
CA THR A 153 12.11 -11.82 19.78
C THR A 153 11.97 -11.23 21.18
N SER A 154 12.69 -10.12 21.43
CA SER A 154 12.58 -9.39 22.70
C SER A 154 11.20 -8.76 22.86
N GLU A 155 10.74 -8.62 24.10
CA GLU A 155 9.49 -7.94 24.44
C GLU A 155 9.41 -6.52 23.84
N SER A 156 10.53 -5.79 23.84
CA SER A 156 10.61 -4.46 23.23
C SER A 156 10.39 -4.47 21.71
N MET A 157 10.83 -5.53 21.02
CA MET A 157 10.58 -5.69 19.59
C MET A 157 9.15 -6.15 19.32
N ALA A 158 8.62 -7.10 20.11
CA ALA A 158 7.22 -7.51 20.04
C ALA A 158 6.27 -6.31 20.21
N LYS A 159 6.50 -5.48 21.23
CA LYS A 159 5.77 -4.22 21.45
C LYS A 159 5.78 -3.34 20.22
N ARG A 160 6.94 -3.18 19.59
CA ARG A 160 7.13 -2.34 18.41
C ARG A 160 6.34 -2.85 17.22
N VAL A 161 6.49 -4.14 16.89
CA VAL A 161 5.75 -4.76 15.78
C VAL A 161 4.24 -4.60 16.01
N LEU A 162 3.75 -4.94 17.21
CA LEU A 162 2.32 -4.81 17.54
C LEU A 162 1.81 -3.36 17.50
N THR A 163 2.64 -2.38 17.88
CA THR A 163 2.30 -0.95 17.77
C THR A 163 2.01 -0.56 16.31
N TYR A 164 2.86 -1.02 15.39
CA TYR A 164 2.75 -0.70 13.98
C TYR A 164 1.67 -1.50 13.26
N VAL A 165 1.46 -2.76 13.63
CA VAL A 165 0.32 -3.56 13.14
C VAL A 165 -1.00 -2.94 13.59
N ASN A 166 -1.10 -2.50 14.85
CA ASN A 166 -2.26 -1.78 15.36
C ASN A 166 -2.52 -0.49 14.55
N ALA A 167 -1.48 0.29 14.28
CA ALA A 167 -1.60 1.51 13.46
C ALA A 167 -2.04 1.21 12.01
N ALA A 168 -1.51 0.14 11.41
CA ALA A 168 -1.88 -0.31 10.07
C ALA A 168 -3.35 -0.76 10.03
N TYR A 169 -3.81 -1.51 11.03
CA TYR A 169 -5.21 -1.93 11.15
C TYR A 169 -6.15 -0.72 11.30
N LYS A 170 -5.81 0.24 12.17
CA LYS A 170 -6.58 1.48 12.33
C LYS A 170 -6.65 2.30 11.05
N LEU A 171 -5.57 2.33 10.26
CA LEU A 171 -5.59 2.96 8.94
C LEU A 171 -6.49 2.19 7.97
N GLY A 172 -6.43 0.87 7.96
CA GLY A 172 -7.30 0.00 7.16
C GLY A 172 -8.78 0.25 7.45
N LEU A 173 -9.16 0.36 8.72
CA LEU A 173 -10.52 0.73 9.13
C LEU A 173 -10.92 2.13 8.63
N LYS A 174 -10.02 3.11 8.79
CA LYS A 174 -10.26 4.49 8.32
C LYS A 174 -10.45 4.58 6.81
N GLN A 175 -9.73 3.74 6.06
CA GLN A 175 -9.82 3.66 4.60
C GLN A 175 -10.93 2.73 4.11
N LYS A 176 -11.68 2.09 5.01
CA LYS A 176 -12.71 1.08 4.69
C LYS A 176 -12.16 -0.11 3.89
N LEU A 177 -10.90 -0.47 4.16
CA LEU A 177 -10.27 -1.71 3.68
C LEU A 177 -10.62 -2.89 4.60
N LEU A 178 -10.96 -2.59 5.86
CA LEU A 178 -11.32 -3.53 6.90
C LEU A 178 -12.65 -3.08 7.52
N ASP A 179 -13.50 -4.05 7.84
CA ASP A 179 -14.82 -3.80 8.43
C ASP A 179 -14.94 -4.34 9.87
N LYS A 180 -14.01 -5.20 10.29
CA LYS A 180 -14.01 -5.83 11.62
C LYS A 180 -13.30 -4.95 12.65
N GLU A 181 -13.66 -5.12 13.92
CA GLU A 181 -12.96 -4.47 15.02
C GLU A 181 -11.48 -4.88 15.06
N ASN A 182 -10.64 -3.95 15.55
CA ASN A 182 -9.20 -4.14 15.56
C ASN A 182 -8.76 -5.11 16.68
N PRO A 183 -8.28 -6.31 16.35
CA PRO A 183 -7.91 -7.28 17.37
C PRO A 183 -6.59 -6.92 18.07
N TYR A 184 -5.79 -5.99 17.52
CA TYR A 184 -4.50 -5.57 18.08
C TYR A 184 -4.62 -4.38 19.05
N ASP A 185 -5.82 -3.85 19.26
CA ASP A 185 -6.00 -2.71 20.14
C ASP A 185 -5.60 -3.05 21.58
N GLY A 186 -4.90 -2.13 22.24
CA GLY A 186 -4.37 -2.35 23.59
C GLY A 186 -3.20 -3.33 23.74
N MET A 187 -2.99 -4.28 22.83
CA MET A 187 -1.97 -5.35 22.99
C MET A 187 -0.55 -4.84 23.24
N ALA A 188 -0.15 -3.78 22.53
CA ALA A 188 1.19 -3.21 22.70
C ALA A 188 1.37 -2.49 24.05
N ASN A 189 0.28 -2.05 24.70
CA ASN A 189 0.35 -1.33 25.97
C ASN A 189 0.71 -2.25 27.13
N GLU A 190 0.39 -3.54 27.02
CA GLU A 190 0.74 -4.57 28.01
C GLU A 190 2.24 -4.88 28.06
N LEU A 191 2.98 -4.54 27.00
CA LEU A 191 4.41 -4.83 26.87
C LEU A 191 5.26 -3.62 27.25
N LYS A 192 6.51 -3.86 27.66
CA LYS A 192 7.47 -2.81 28.02
C LYS A 192 8.68 -2.81 27.09
N HIS A 193 9.17 -1.61 26.76
CA HIS A 193 10.47 -1.46 26.13
C HIS A 193 11.60 -1.78 27.10
N ASN A 194 12.76 -2.19 26.58
CA ASN A 194 13.92 -2.55 27.42
C ASN A 194 14.37 -1.39 28.31
N TYR A 195 14.33 -0.15 27.80
CA TYR A 195 14.67 1.04 28.58
C TYR A 195 13.69 1.31 29.74
N GLN A 196 12.48 0.73 29.72
CA GLN A 196 11.52 0.84 30.82
C GLN A 196 11.79 -0.20 31.92
N LYS A 197 12.60 -1.24 31.64
CA LYS A 197 13.00 -2.26 32.61
C LYS A 197 14.24 -1.83 33.40
N SER A 198 15.18 -1.16 32.74
CA SER A 198 16.37 -0.58 33.38
C SER A 198 16.16 0.91 33.60
N ALA A 199 15.86 1.32 34.82
CA ALA A 199 15.55 2.71 35.17
C ALA A 199 16.73 3.69 34.95
N MET A 200 17.96 3.18 34.82
CA MET A 200 19.14 3.99 34.53
C MET A 200 19.96 3.38 33.40
N PRO A 201 20.31 4.16 32.35
CA PRO A 201 21.43 3.82 31.49
C PRO A 201 22.69 3.68 32.34
N LEU A 202 23.50 2.64 32.10
CA LEU A 202 24.82 2.49 32.70
C LEU A 202 25.72 3.63 32.19
N ALA A 203 25.85 4.69 32.99
CA ALA A 203 26.75 5.79 32.69
C ALA A 203 28.17 5.41 33.10
N PHE A 204 29.16 5.81 32.31
CA PHE A 204 30.56 5.61 32.65
C PHE A 204 30.93 6.37 33.93
N THR A 205 31.57 5.68 34.86
CA THR A 205 32.24 6.26 36.03
C THR A 205 33.41 7.15 35.59
N PRO A 206 33.88 8.09 36.44
CA PRO A 206 35.06 8.89 36.14
C PRO A 206 36.30 8.06 35.80
N VAL A 207 36.48 6.94 36.50
CA VAL A 207 37.60 6.00 36.26
C VAL A 207 37.47 5.37 34.88
N GLU A 208 36.30 4.83 34.53
CA GLU A 208 36.06 4.25 33.20
C GLU A 208 36.26 5.26 32.08
N LYS A 209 35.82 6.51 32.28
CA LYS A 209 36.06 7.58 31.29
C LYS A 209 37.55 7.80 31.05
N LEU A 210 38.35 7.89 32.12
CA LEU A 210 39.80 8.07 32.02
C LEU A 210 40.46 6.86 31.34
N THR A 211 40.06 5.64 31.72
CA THR A 211 40.56 4.41 31.09
C THR A 211 40.21 4.34 29.61
N ILE A 212 38.99 4.74 29.21
CA ILE A 212 38.60 4.80 27.80
C ILE A 212 39.45 5.81 27.04
N LEU A 213 39.70 6.99 27.62
CA LEU A 213 40.52 8.03 26.98
C LEU A 213 41.99 7.60 26.83
N ASP A 214 42.57 7.00 27.87
CA ASP A 214 43.95 6.48 27.81
C ASP A 214 44.09 5.34 26.80
N ASN A 215 43.15 4.39 26.81
CA ASN A 215 43.11 3.32 25.81
C ASN A 215 42.96 3.87 24.40
N PHE A 216 42.12 4.89 24.19
CA PHE A 216 41.94 5.51 22.88
C PHE A 216 43.23 6.23 22.41
N ALA A 217 43.93 6.93 23.31
CA ALA A 217 45.21 7.59 23.01
C ALA A 217 46.32 6.58 22.64
N ASN A 218 46.33 5.43 23.30
CA ASN A 218 47.32 4.38 23.08
C ASN A 218 46.91 3.35 22.01
N HIS A 219 45.68 3.43 21.47
CA HIS A 219 45.16 2.48 20.50
C HIS A 219 45.84 2.68 19.13
N LYS A 220 46.68 1.73 18.72
CA LYS A 220 47.47 1.80 17.46
C LYS A 220 46.66 1.52 16.18
N GLY A 221 45.33 1.49 16.29
CA GLY A 221 44.43 1.07 15.23
C GLY A 221 44.36 -0.45 15.10
N ASN A 222 43.25 -0.95 14.56
CA ASN A 222 43.07 -2.37 14.27
C ASN A 222 43.01 -2.58 12.76
N TRP A 223 43.83 -3.49 12.24
CA TRP A 223 43.83 -3.87 10.82
C TRP A 223 42.64 -4.81 10.56
N ASN A 224 41.68 -4.39 9.74
CA ASN A 224 40.48 -5.18 9.44
C ASN A 224 40.47 -5.76 8.01
N GLY A 225 41.61 -5.79 7.33
CA GLY A 225 41.72 -6.27 5.95
C GLY A 225 41.17 -5.33 4.87
N ARG A 226 40.61 -4.17 5.24
CA ARG A 226 40.17 -3.11 4.31
C ARG A 226 40.87 -1.76 4.56
N GLY A 227 41.66 -1.66 5.63
CA GLY A 227 42.46 -0.51 6.02
C GLY A 227 42.79 -0.54 7.52
N LEU A 228 43.72 0.31 7.97
CA LEU A 228 43.87 0.61 9.39
C LEU A 228 42.76 1.57 9.80
N THR A 229 41.88 1.14 10.70
CA THR A 229 40.92 2.04 11.36
C THR A 229 41.49 2.48 12.70
N GLY A 230 41.47 3.79 12.98
CA GLY A 230 41.97 4.37 14.24
C GLY A 230 43.46 4.73 14.27
N LYS A 231 44.13 4.90 13.13
CA LYS A 231 45.42 5.61 13.12
C LYS A 231 45.12 7.09 13.41
N GLY A 232 45.59 7.58 14.55
CA GLY A 232 45.53 9.00 14.90
C GLY A 232 46.10 9.86 13.77
N TYR A 233 45.45 11.01 13.55
CA TYR A 233 46.02 12.12 12.79
C TYR A 233 47.21 12.69 13.54
#